data_AF-A0A2Z5A9D0-F1
#
_entry.id   AF-A0A2Z5A9D0-F1
#
_cell.length_a   1.000
_cell.length_b   1.000
_cell.length_c   1.000
_cell.angle_alpha   90.00
_cell.angle_beta   90.00
_cell.angle_gamma   90.00
#
_symmetry.space_group_name_H-M   'P 1'
#
loop_
_entity.id
_entity.type
_entity.pdbx_description
1 polymer ?
#
loop_
_entity_poly.entity_id
_entity_poly.type
_entity_poly.pdbx_seq_one_letter_code
_entity_poly.pdbx_strand_id
1 'polypeptide(L)'
;MVRASWEDKTALGGNAMKIYTREEGMLALKPERIEACRAAGVIVLGFGEKTPDDGIVIADCRPRGFVGWRGPDDPAATILYVGSVFRPTKTYYFDSFERALKRAKKLAA
;
A
#
# COMPACT_ATOMS: atom_id res chain seq x y z
N MET A 1 -29.65 19.64 33.19
CA MET A 1 -29.22 20.50 32.06
C MET A 1 -27.97 19.86 31.46
N VAL A 2 -28.14 19.00 30.46
CA VAL A 2 -27.07 18.17 29.91
C VAL A 2 -26.29 19.03 28.91
N ARG A 3 -25.13 19.56 29.31
CA ARG A 3 -24.18 20.14 28.36
C ARG A 3 -23.50 18.99 27.65
N ALA A 4 -23.93 18.74 26.42
CA ALA A 4 -23.21 17.89 25.48
C ALA A 4 -21.77 18.43 25.39
N SER A 5 -20.83 17.67 25.95
CA SER A 5 -19.41 17.92 25.79
C SER A 5 -19.11 17.70 24.30
N TRP A 6 -18.96 18.80 23.57
CA TRP A 6 -18.33 18.78 22.26
C TRP A 6 -16.86 18.46 22.50
N GLU A 7 -16.58 17.16 22.67
CA GLU A 7 -15.22 16.64 22.54
C GLU A 7 -14.77 16.91 21.11
N ASP A 8 -14.04 18.01 20.96
CA ASP A 8 -12.84 18.13 20.15
C ASP A 8 -12.87 17.37 18.81
N LYS A 9 -13.76 17.77 17.91
CA LYS A 9 -13.66 17.44 16.47
C LYS A 9 -12.50 18.18 15.77
N THR A 10 -11.57 18.75 16.53
CA THR A 10 -10.34 19.39 16.08
C THR A 10 -9.12 18.46 16.11
N ALA A 11 -9.27 17.20 16.52
CA ALA A 11 -8.26 16.14 16.32
C ALA A 11 -8.29 15.52 14.91
N LEU A 12 -8.92 16.16 13.92
CA LEU A 12 -8.82 15.82 12.49
C LEU A 12 -7.74 16.70 11.82
N GLY A 13 -6.55 16.75 12.42
CA GLY A 13 -5.34 17.03 11.65
C GLY A 13 -5.18 15.94 10.60
N GLY A 14 -4.99 16.31 9.33
CA GLY A 14 -5.02 15.40 8.18
C GLY A 14 -4.39 14.04 8.50
N ASN A 15 -5.22 12.99 8.52
CA ASN A 15 -4.79 11.66 8.90
C ASN A 15 -3.82 11.17 7.82
N ALA A 16 -2.52 11.25 8.09
CA ALA A 16 -1.49 10.81 7.16
C ALA A 16 -1.77 9.37 6.75
N MET A 17 -2.07 9.14 5.46
CA MET A 17 -2.44 7.81 4.97
C MET A 17 -1.29 6.84 5.24
N LYS A 18 -1.56 5.76 5.96
CA LYS A 18 -0.54 4.74 6.23
C LYS A 18 -0.29 3.91 4.98
N ILE A 19 0.96 3.49 4.81
CA ILE A 19 1.38 2.66 3.69
C ILE A 19 1.54 1.22 4.19
N TYR A 20 0.98 0.30 3.43
CA TYR A 20 0.93 -1.12 3.72
C TYR A 20 1.53 -1.93 2.57
N THR A 21 2.01 -3.12 2.89
CA THR A 21 2.42 -4.14 1.92
C THR A 21 2.10 -5.53 2.47
N ARG A 22 2.27 -6.57 1.66
CA ARG A 22 2.18 -7.98 2.07
C ARG A 22 3.45 -8.71 1.67
N GLU A 23 3.91 -9.60 2.52
CA GLU A 23 5.00 -10.52 2.23
C GLU A 23 4.51 -11.83 1.58
N GLU A 24 3.21 -12.13 1.67
CA GLU A 24 2.62 -13.38 1.18
C GLU A 24 1.32 -13.16 0.39
N GLY A 25 0.97 -14.17 -0.42
CA GLY A 25 -0.27 -14.21 -1.21
C GLY A 25 -0.21 -13.47 -2.55
N MET A 26 -1.37 -13.23 -3.16
CA MET A 26 -1.47 -12.68 -4.53
C MET A 26 -0.90 -11.26 -4.69
N LEU A 27 -0.72 -10.53 -3.59
CA LEU A 27 -0.24 -9.15 -3.54
C LEU A 27 1.14 -9.04 -2.89
N ALA A 28 1.81 -10.17 -2.67
CA ALA A 28 3.15 -10.20 -2.11
C ALA A 28 4.12 -9.37 -2.96
N LEU A 29 4.99 -8.62 -2.30
CA LEU A 29 6.18 -8.11 -2.98
C LEU A 29 7.27 -9.18 -2.98
N LYS A 30 8.18 -9.08 -3.95
CA LYS A 30 9.45 -9.82 -3.88
C LYS A 30 10.22 -9.53 -2.59
N PRO A 31 11.01 -10.49 -2.05
CA PRO A 31 11.70 -10.34 -0.78
C PRO A 31 12.56 -9.07 -0.66
N GLU A 32 13.32 -8.73 -1.69
CA GLU A 32 14.17 -7.54 -1.71
C GLU A 32 13.37 -6.22 -1.64
N ARG A 33 12.14 -6.22 -2.16
CA ARG A 33 11.23 -5.06 -2.09
C ARG A 33 10.58 -4.95 -0.71
N ILE A 34 10.34 -6.08 -0.03
CA ILE A 34 9.87 -6.09 1.36
C ILE A 34 10.89 -5.45 2.28
N GLU A 35 12.18 -5.77 2.14
CA GLU A 35 13.24 -5.16 2.93
C GLU A 35 13.31 -3.64 2.72
N ALA A 36 13.22 -3.19 1.47
CA ALA A 36 13.15 -1.77 1.14
C ALA A 36 11.90 -1.09 1.72
N CYS A 37 10.75 -1.77 1.72
CA CYS A 37 9.52 -1.30 2.36
C CYS A 37 9.70 -1.15 3.88
N ARG A 38 10.28 -2.15 4.56
CA ARG A 38 10.57 -2.10 6.00
C ARG A 38 11.50 -0.93 6.34
N ALA A 39 12.58 -0.74 5.57
CA ALA A 39 13.49 0.39 5.74
C ALA A 39 12.82 1.76 5.51
N ALA A 40 11.77 1.80 4.68
CA ALA A 40 10.99 3.01 4.41
C ALA A 40 9.85 3.27 5.42
N GLY A 41 9.67 2.41 6.42
CA GLY A 41 8.60 2.51 7.41
C GLY A 41 7.22 2.06 6.91
N VAL A 42 7.17 1.26 5.84
CA VAL A 42 5.92 0.65 5.35
C VAL A 42 5.52 -0.51 6.26
N ILE A 43 4.23 -0.58 6.59
CA ILE A 43 3.68 -1.63 7.45
C ILE A 43 3.52 -2.91 6.62
N VAL A 44 4.20 -3.98 7.03
CA VAL A 44 4.04 -5.30 6.41
C VAL A 44 2.89 -6.03 7.11
N LEU A 45 1.83 -6.33 6.36
CA LEU A 45 0.66 -7.04 6.86
C LEU A 45 0.91 -8.55 6.83
N GLY A 46 0.51 -9.22 7.90
CA GLY A 46 0.55 -10.68 8.02
C GLY A 46 -0.52 -11.39 7.20
N PHE A 47 -0.45 -12.73 7.19
CA PHE A 47 -1.45 -13.57 6.53
C PHE A 47 -2.85 -13.33 7.12
N GLY A 48 -3.83 -13.06 6.25
CA GLY A 48 -5.23 -12.83 6.67
C GLY A 48 -5.52 -11.45 7.26
N GLU A 49 -4.51 -10.60 7.54
CA GLU A 49 -4.75 -9.25 8.03
C GLU A 49 -5.48 -8.40 6.99
N LYS A 50 -6.48 -7.62 7.42
CA LYS A 50 -7.23 -6.72 6.55
C LYS A 50 -6.46 -5.41 6.41
N THR A 51 -6.28 -4.96 5.17
CA THR A 51 -5.79 -3.60 4.91
C THR A 51 -6.88 -2.59 5.30
N PRO A 52 -6.55 -1.55 6.08
CA PRO A 52 -7.48 -0.45 6.36
C PRO A 52 -7.97 0.25 5.09
N ASP A 53 -9.25 0.62 5.08
CA ASP A 53 -9.91 1.22 3.92
C ASP A 53 -9.46 2.67 3.65
N ASP A 54 -8.66 3.26 4.53
CA ASP A 54 -8.01 4.58 4.44
C ASP A 54 -6.50 4.50 4.16
N GLY A 55 -5.98 3.31 3.85
CA GLY A 55 -4.55 3.06 3.60
C GLY A 55 -4.13 3.11 2.13
N ILE A 56 -2.82 3.03 1.90
CA ILE A 56 -2.21 2.79 0.58
C ILE A 56 -1.54 1.42 0.60
N VAL A 57 -1.89 0.52 -0.32
CA VAL A 57 -1.20 -0.78 -0.48
C VAL A 57 -0.24 -0.72 -1.64
N ILE A 58 1.03 -1.03 -1.38
CA ILE A 58 2.01 -1.34 -2.40
C ILE A 58 1.97 -2.84 -2.65
N ALA A 59 1.72 -3.25 -3.89
CA ALA A 59 1.75 -4.64 -4.29
C ALA A 59 2.53 -4.77 -5.60
N ASP A 60 3.16 -5.93 -5.80
CA ASP A 60 3.71 -6.24 -7.09
C ASP A 60 2.53 -6.53 -8.02
N CYS A 61 2.72 -6.28 -9.30
CA CYS A 61 1.81 -6.70 -10.36
C CYS A 61 2.62 -7.20 -11.56
N ARG A 62 1.94 -7.81 -12.53
CA ARG A 62 2.59 -8.25 -13.76
C ARG A 62 2.92 -7.02 -14.63
N PRO A 63 4.11 -6.95 -15.25
CA PRO A 63 4.40 -5.97 -16.29
C PRO A 63 3.37 -6.03 -17.42
N ARG A 64 2.98 -4.90 -18.00
CA ARG A 64 2.04 -4.88 -19.14
C ARG A 64 2.65 -5.61 -20.33
N GLY A 65 1.92 -6.55 -20.91
CA GLY A 65 2.37 -7.32 -22.07
C GLY A 65 3.36 -8.46 -21.76
N PHE A 66 3.73 -8.67 -20.49
CA PHE A 66 4.53 -9.84 -20.13
C PHE A 66 3.70 -11.13 -20.21
N VAL A 67 4.24 -12.14 -20.91
CA VAL A 67 3.65 -13.47 -21.04
C VAL A 67 4.55 -14.45 -20.31
N GLY A 68 4.11 -14.88 -19.14
CA GLY A 68 4.87 -15.75 -18.24
C GLY A 68 4.17 -15.91 -16.90
N TRP A 69 4.77 -16.65 -15.98
CA TRP A 69 4.24 -16.84 -14.63
C TRP A 69 4.76 -15.77 -13.67
N ARG A 70 4.55 -15.95 -12.36
CA ARG A 70 5.17 -15.14 -11.31
C ARG A 70 6.14 -16.03 -10.55
N GLY A 71 7.34 -16.15 -11.08
CA GLY A 71 8.49 -16.72 -10.41
C GLY A 71 9.28 -15.68 -9.62
N PRO A 72 10.19 -16.14 -8.75
CA PRO A 72 11.12 -15.27 -8.03
C PRO A 72 11.98 -14.42 -8.98
N ASP A 73 12.32 -14.96 -10.14
CA ASP A 73 13.18 -14.29 -11.14
C ASP A 73 12.39 -13.48 -12.19
N ASP A 74 11.07 -13.66 -12.28
CA ASP A 74 10.26 -12.99 -13.31
C ASP A 74 10.17 -11.47 -13.06
N PRO A 75 10.11 -10.63 -14.11
CA PRO A 75 9.98 -9.19 -13.94
C PRO A 75 8.67 -8.82 -13.24
N ALA A 76 8.74 -7.89 -12.29
CA ALA A 76 7.59 -7.41 -11.53
C ALA A 76 7.44 -5.89 -11.67
N ALA A 77 6.27 -5.45 -12.12
CA ALA A 77 5.83 -4.08 -11.99
C ALA A 77 5.23 -3.85 -10.59
N THR A 78 4.83 -2.62 -10.27
CA THR A 78 4.24 -2.27 -8.99
C THR A 78 2.94 -1.53 -9.18
N ILE A 79 1.93 -1.88 -8.38
CA ILE A 79 0.65 -1.19 -8.31
C ILE A 79 0.45 -0.63 -6.91
N LEU A 80 -0.11 0.57 -6.83
CA LEU A 80 -0.59 1.17 -5.59
C LEU A 80 -2.11 1.09 -5.58
N TYR A 81 -2.69 0.58 -4.50
CA TYR A 81 -4.13 0.66 -4.23
C TYR A 81 -4.36 1.71 -3.15
N VAL A 82 -5.21 2.70 -3.41
CA VAL A 82 -5.64 3.67 -2.40
C VAL A 82 -7.01 3.26 -1.89
N GLY A 83 -7.10 3.11 -0.58
CA GLY A 83 -8.23 2.57 0.15
C GLY A 83 -8.31 1.05 0.08
N SER A 84 -9.48 0.51 -0.22
CA SER A 84 -9.70 -0.94 -0.22
C SER A 84 -9.04 -1.64 -1.41
N VAL A 85 -8.32 -2.73 -1.18
CA VAL A 85 -7.70 -3.52 -2.27
C VAL A 85 -8.74 -4.11 -3.24
N PHE A 86 -9.88 -4.57 -2.73
CA PHE A 86 -10.92 -5.20 -3.55
C PHE A 86 -11.83 -4.18 -4.26
N ARG A 87 -11.90 -2.95 -3.73
CA ARG A 87 -12.63 -1.83 -4.32
C ARG A 87 -11.82 -0.54 -4.15
N PRO A 88 -10.69 -0.42 -4.86
CA PRO A 88 -9.79 0.71 -4.67
C PRO A 88 -10.46 1.97 -5.18
N THR A 89 -10.37 3.05 -4.40
CA THR A 89 -10.81 4.36 -4.83
C THR A 89 -9.93 4.86 -5.97
N LYS A 90 -8.64 4.50 -5.92
CA LYS A 90 -7.68 4.84 -6.97
C LYS A 90 -6.59 3.79 -7.07
N THR A 91 -6.12 3.55 -8.29
CA THR A 91 -4.94 2.71 -8.54
C THR A 91 -3.89 3.47 -9.33
N TYR A 92 -2.63 3.17 -9.06
CA TYR A 92 -1.49 3.72 -9.80
C TYR A 92 -0.55 2.60 -10.20
N TYR A 93 -0.17 2.55 -11.47
CA TYR A 93 0.73 1.54 -12.01
C TYR A 93 2.12 2.13 -12.27
N PHE A 94 3.16 1.38 -11.96
CA PHE A 94 4.56 1.75 -12.16
C PHE A 94 5.39 0.56 -12.65
N ASP A 95 6.22 0.79 -13.66
CA ASP A 95 7.23 -0.21 -14.08
C ASP A 95 8.42 -0.31 -13.11
N SER A 96 8.57 0.67 -12.20
CA SER A 96 9.66 0.75 -11.22
C SER A 96 9.12 0.84 -9.80
N PHE A 97 9.59 -0.07 -8.95
CA PHE A 97 9.25 -0.12 -7.52
C PHE A 97 9.67 1.16 -6.78
N GLU A 98 10.86 1.69 -7.03
CA GLU A 98 11.33 2.93 -6.38
C GLU A 98 10.42 4.12 -6.66
N ARG A 99 9.95 4.24 -7.91
CA ARG A 99 9.00 5.29 -8.30
C ARG A 99 7.66 5.11 -7.60
N ALA A 100 7.18 3.87 -7.47
CA ALA A 100 5.97 3.55 -6.73
C ALA A 100 6.12 3.90 -5.24
N LEU A 101 7.23 3.51 -4.60
CA LEU A 101 7.49 3.79 -3.20
C LEU A 101 7.59 5.30 -2.93
N LYS A 102 8.32 6.04 -3.77
CA LYS A 102 8.39 7.51 -3.70
C LYS A 102 7.01 8.15 -3.85
N ARG A 103 6.18 7.64 -4.76
CA ARG A 103 4.81 8.13 -4.93
C ARG A 103 3.94 7.82 -3.72
N ALA A 104 4.02 6.62 -3.16
CA ALA A 104 3.26 6.23 -1.97
C ALA A 104 3.59 7.15 -0.79
N LYS A 105 4.89 7.40 -0.54
CA LYS A 105 5.33 8.36 0.51
C LYS A 105 4.80 9.77 0.29
N LYS A 106 4.75 10.24 -0.97
CA LYS A 106 4.19 11.54 -1.31
C LYS A 106 2.65 11.61 -1.14
N LEU A 107 1.95 10.50 -1.28
CA LEU A 107 0.50 10.44 -1.06
C LEU A 107 0.13 10.30 0.42
N ALA A 108 1.04 9.76 1.22
CA ALA A 108 0.92 9.60 2.67
C ALA A 108 1.24 10.87 3.47
N ALA A 109 2.08 11.75 2.92
CA ALA A 109 2.47 13.04 3.49
C ALA A 109 1.46 14.14 3.15
#